data_AF-A0A6F9BLB9-F1
#
_entry.id   AF-A0A6F9BLB9-F1
#
_cell.length_a   1.000
_cell.length_b   1.000
_cell.length_c   1.000
_cell.angle_alpha   90.00
_cell.angle_beta   90.00
_cell.angle_gamma   90.00
#
_symmetry.space_group_name_H-M   'P 1'
#
loop_
_entity.id
_entity.type
_entity.pdbx_description
1 polymer ?
#
loop_
_entity_poly.entity_id
_entity_poly.type
_entity_poly.pdbx_seq_one_letter_code
_entity_poly.pdbx_strand_id
1 'polypeptide(L)'
;MEKAWRVEFRNVGSSYFPQSRVECHYSISSQHTWASHDWIGLFKVGWSSVKDYHTFVWALAPAGYQEGTDVNCCVHFQASYLPKSSSQQYQFVYVDGKGDVCSASPQFIFSAPKPLEDLVTLEEGAHGEEGGTDMLLVVPRAELLQSRLQECLRERAELLHAREAAERMKEREREKYRRAREAWDRGCEELERNVAELKEELRESRDRMEEMERRQEEVEASGEALAQEKSSILTKKAASEQRIRELEDDIKALTLKALERETELERMKERTKKHATEGDLRSLSAEFQGLRSSLAQRDTHALQLRDTITTLTYRLNTAQRKEAESEAALAEMRGLRERLGASERCAEGLKGELCALVAQRDQGQTELHQARLQAAQLTLQLADASLALREGRAHWAQERQSLQCSTEKARERLEKLNGEMQRMEEKLQEERMEREKVEVELGREKDCNRVQLGETCRELQELKASLRRREAVADAKWSAAVFTPTSLHDSPLSDSEDENPEALQPPRQPPRQPPLSSRPLAHYSLCDPQAQPDSLLPCTPPSSPRDMSRSLSRGGVVISQPAPLLLPRQSGGDTLTHSSESEE
;
A
#
# COMPACT_ATOMS: atom_id res chain seq x y z
N MET A 1 9.05 -45.69 6.71
CA MET A 1 7.61 -45.78 6.37
C MET A 1 6.83 -45.62 7.65
N GLU A 2 6.17 -44.50 7.83
CA GLU A 2 5.34 -44.26 9.00
C GLU A 2 4.05 -45.08 8.90
N LYS A 3 3.58 -45.61 10.04
CA LYS A 3 2.38 -46.45 10.06
C LYS A 3 1.16 -45.54 9.99
N ALA A 4 0.50 -45.50 8.84
CA ALA A 4 -0.76 -44.80 8.62
C ALA A 4 -1.74 -45.01 9.78
N TRP A 5 -2.04 -43.94 10.51
CA TRP A 5 -3.05 -43.95 11.56
C TRP A 5 -4.43 -43.73 10.94
N ARG A 6 -5.38 -44.62 11.24
CA ARG A 6 -6.78 -44.53 10.75
C ARG A 6 -7.60 -43.57 11.60
N VAL A 7 -7.47 -43.72 12.92
CA VAL A 7 -8.12 -42.90 13.94
C VAL A 7 -7.11 -42.66 15.07
N GLU A 8 -7.09 -41.47 15.66
CA GLU A 8 -6.23 -41.10 16.79
C GLU A 8 -7.08 -40.57 17.95
N PHE A 9 -6.87 -41.04 19.18
CA PHE A 9 -7.52 -40.45 20.36
C PHE A 9 -6.72 -39.26 20.88
N ARG A 10 -7.39 -38.15 21.17
CA ARG A 10 -6.78 -36.89 21.61
C ARG A 10 -7.21 -36.51 23.02
N ASN A 11 -6.34 -35.78 23.73
CA ASN A 11 -6.58 -35.27 25.09
C ASN A 11 -7.05 -36.35 26.09
N VAL A 12 -6.53 -37.58 25.95
CA VAL A 12 -6.87 -38.69 26.85
C VAL A 12 -6.19 -38.47 28.19
N GLY A 13 -6.97 -38.20 29.23
CA GLY A 13 -6.47 -38.00 30.59
C GLY A 13 -5.97 -39.31 31.20
N SER A 14 -5.00 -39.22 32.11
CA SER A 14 -4.49 -40.38 32.87
C SER A 14 -5.51 -40.94 33.88
N SER A 15 -6.49 -40.11 34.28
CA SER A 15 -7.61 -40.54 35.11
C SER A 15 -8.89 -39.75 34.79
N TYR A 16 -10.04 -40.38 35.02
CA TYR A 16 -11.36 -39.78 34.88
C TYR A 16 -12.20 -39.97 36.15
N PHE A 17 -13.09 -39.01 36.42
CA PHE A 17 -13.96 -39.06 37.60
C PHE A 17 -15.18 -39.96 37.35
N PRO A 18 -15.40 -41.05 38.13
CA PRO A 18 -16.50 -42.01 37.89
C PRO A 18 -17.90 -41.42 37.83
N GLN A 19 -18.13 -40.31 38.54
CA GLN A 19 -19.44 -39.68 38.68
C GLN A 19 -19.67 -38.53 37.68
N SER A 20 -18.69 -38.24 36.81
CA SER A 20 -18.81 -37.23 35.73
C SER A 20 -19.05 -37.90 34.39
N ARG A 21 -19.64 -37.17 33.44
CA ARG A 21 -19.51 -37.52 32.02
C ARG A 21 -18.04 -37.50 31.60
N VAL A 22 -17.68 -38.35 30.65
CA VAL A 22 -16.34 -38.35 30.04
C VAL A 22 -16.45 -37.98 28.57
N GLU A 23 -15.77 -36.91 28.20
CA GLU A 23 -15.62 -36.43 26.83
C GLU A 23 -14.42 -37.15 26.18
N CYS A 24 -14.71 -37.92 25.12
CA CYS A 24 -13.72 -38.68 24.36
C CYS A 24 -13.51 -37.97 23.02
N HIS A 25 -12.36 -37.32 22.88
CA HIS A 25 -11.96 -36.65 21.65
C HIS A 25 -11.13 -37.59 20.77
N TYR A 26 -11.38 -37.57 19.47
CA TYR A 26 -10.62 -38.34 18.51
C TYR A 26 -10.58 -37.64 17.16
N SER A 27 -9.59 -37.98 16.35
CA SER A 27 -9.43 -37.49 14.98
C SER A 27 -9.53 -38.66 14.01
N ILE A 28 -10.36 -38.50 12.99
CA ILE A 28 -10.45 -39.43 11.86
C ILE A 28 -9.50 -38.90 10.78
N SER A 29 -8.62 -39.75 10.24
CA SER A 29 -7.75 -39.36 9.14
C SER A 29 -8.46 -39.46 7.80
N SER A 30 -7.94 -38.74 6.82
CA SER A 30 -8.17 -38.88 5.38
C SER A 30 -8.03 -40.32 4.84
N GLN A 31 -7.46 -41.25 5.60
CA GLN A 31 -7.29 -42.66 5.24
C GLN A 31 -8.37 -43.58 5.85
N HIS A 32 -9.35 -43.03 6.56
CA HIS A 32 -10.47 -43.77 7.15
C HIS A 32 -11.81 -43.10 6.83
N THR A 33 -12.71 -43.87 6.22
CA THR A 33 -14.09 -43.43 5.96
C THR A 33 -14.96 -43.76 7.16
N TRP A 34 -15.48 -42.73 7.83
CA TRP A 34 -16.46 -42.90 8.92
C TRP A 34 -17.75 -43.55 8.41
N ALA A 35 -18.32 -44.47 9.20
CA ALA A 35 -19.66 -44.98 8.99
C ALA A 35 -20.57 -44.79 10.21
N SER A 36 -21.88 -44.68 9.97
CA SER A 36 -22.91 -44.48 11.02
C SER A 36 -23.07 -45.63 12.03
N HIS A 37 -22.36 -46.72 11.82
CA HIS A 37 -22.32 -47.92 12.67
C HIS A 37 -20.91 -48.20 13.22
N ASP A 38 -19.97 -47.26 13.03
CA ASP A 38 -18.72 -47.21 13.78
C ASP A 38 -19.02 -46.82 15.23
N TRP A 39 -18.24 -47.33 16.18
CA TRP A 39 -18.45 -47.08 17.60
C TRP A 39 -17.15 -47.06 18.39
N ILE A 40 -17.19 -46.35 19.52
CA ILE A 40 -16.08 -46.27 20.47
C ILE A 40 -16.51 -47.01 21.72
N GLY A 41 -15.80 -48.09 22.03
CA GLY A 41 -15.97 -48.86 23.25
C GLY A 41 -15.01 -48.40 24.34
N LEU A 42 -15.49 -48.44 25.58
CA LEU A 42 -14.65 -48.39 26.77
C LEU A 42 -14.31 -49.83 27.16
N PHE A 43 -13.04 -50.22 27.06
CA PHE A 43 -12.59 -51.58 27.35
C PHE A 43 -11.73 -51.63 28.60
N LYS A 44 -11.90 -52.67 29.41
CA LYS A 44 -10.98 -53.03 30.49
C LYS A 44 -9.68 -53.55 29.88
N VAL A 45 -8.52 -53.06 30.32
CA VAL A 45 -7.21 -53.54 29.83
C VAL A 45 -7.07 -55.05 30.08
N GLY A 46 -6.62 -55.78 29.05
CA GLY A 46 -6.62 -57.26 29.02
C GLY A 46 -7.84 -57.89 28.32
N TRP A 47 -8.62 -57.12 27.57
CA TRP A 47 -9.70 -57.61 26.70
C TRP A 47 -9.16 -58.49 25.56
N SER A 48 -10.00 -59.42 25.08
CA SER A 48 -9.66 -60.44 24.08
C SER A 48 -10.56 -60.41 22.83
N SER A 49 -11.76 -59.85 22.97
CA SER A 49 -12.75 -59.69 21.91
C SER A 49 -13.32 -58.27 21.91
N VAL A 50 -13.75 -57.78 20.75
CA VAL A 50 -14.58 -56.57 20.66
C VAL A 50 -15.91 -56.70 21.41
N LYS A 51 -16.31 -57.91 21.82
CA LYS A 51 -17.48 -58.13 22.69
C LYS A 51 -17.21 -57.87 24.18
N ASP A 52 -15.94 -57.69 24.58
CA ASP A 52 -15.54 -57.49 25.98
C ASP A 52 -15.64 -56.01 26.43
N TYR A 53 -16.45 -55.20 25.75
CA TYR A 53 -16.64 -53.80 26.09
C TYR A 53 -17.38 -53.63 27.42
N HIS A 54 -17.01 -52.62 28.21
CA HIS A 54 -17.74 -52.25 29.42
C HIS A 54 -18.98 -51.42 29.09
N THR A 55 -18.81 -50.44 28.20
CA THR A 55 -19.88 -49.61 27.62
C THR A 55 -19.40 -49.10 26.26
N PHE A 56 -20.31 -48.60 25.42
CA PHE A 56 -19.98 -48.06 24.11
C PHE A 56 -20.83 -46.84 23.77
N VAL A 57 -20.36 -46.07 22.79
CA VAL A 57 -21.10 -44.98 22.13
C VAL A 57 -20.86 -45.05 20.63
N TRP A 58 -21.87 -44.72 19.82
CA TRP A 58 -21.69 -44.60 18.37
C TRP A 58 -20.73 -43.45 18.06
N ALA A 59 -19.82 -43.67 17.12
CA ALA A 59 -18.90 -42.65 16.65
C ALA A 59 -19.68 -41.62 15.81
N LEU A 60 -19.41 -40.33 16.04
CA LEU A 60 -20.04 -39.23 15.34
C LEU A 60 -19.04 -38.50 14.44
N ALA A 61 -19.46 -38.12 13.25
CA ALA A 61 -18.73 -37.18 12.39
C ALA A 61 -19.37 -35.78 12.45
N PRO A 62 -18.61 -34.69 12.25
CA PRO A 62 -19.16 -33.34 12.21
C PRO A 62 -20.17 -33.15 11.08
N ALA A 63 -21.13 -32.24 11.27
CA ALA A 63 -22.08 -31.86 10.23
C ALA A 63 -21.33 -31.29 9.01
N GLY A 64 -21.41 -31.98 7.87
CA GLY A 64 -20.69 -31.63 6.64
C GLY A 64 -19.41 -32.42 6.36
N TYR A 65 -19.14 -33.51 7.09
CA TYR A 65 -18.03 -34.45 6.81
C TYR A 65 -17.88 -34.78 5.31
N GLN A 66 -16.64 -34.74 4.82
CA GLN A 66 -16.26 -35.14 3.47
C GLN A 66 -15.22 -36.27 3.57
N GLU A 67 -15.38 -37.32 2.77
CA GLU A 67 -14.41 -38.40 2.71
C GLU A 67 -13.03 -37.87 2.28
N GLY A 68 -11.96 -38.39 2.88
CA GLY A 68 -10.59 -37.92 2.61
C GLY A 68 -10.20 -36.62 3.33
N THR A 69 -10.99 -36.13 4.29
CA THR A 69 -10.60 -34.98 5.15
C THR A 69 -10.27 -35.42 6.57
N ASP A 70 -9.23 -34.83 7.15
CA ASP A 70 -8.89 -35.03 8.57
C ASP A 70 -9.87 -34.23 9.43
N VAL A 71 -10.65 -34.91 10.28
CA VAL A 71 -11.69 -34.26 11.11
C VAL A 71 -11.55 -34.59 12.59
N ASN A 72 -11.85 -33.61 13.45
CA ASN A 72 -11.88 -33.78 14.90
C ASN A 72 -13.31 -34.03 15.36
N CYS A 73 -13.49 -35.07 16.17
CA CYS A 73 -14.78 -35.56 16.67
C CYS A 73 -14.78 -35.61 18.21
N CYS A 74 -15.98 -35.63 18.80
CA CYS A 74 -16.17 -35.75 20.24
C CYS A 74 -17.42 -36.59 20.53
N VAL A 75 -17.29 -37.60 21.40
CA VAL A 75 -18.39 -38.41 21.92
C VAL A 75 -18.38 -38.41 23.45
N HIS A 76 -19.53 -38.68 24.06
CA HIS A 76 -19.75 -38.48 25.49
C HIS A 76 -20.21 -39.78 26.16
N PHE A 77 -19.40 -40.31 27.07
CA PHE A 77 -19.81 -41.43 27.93
C PHE A 77 -20.54 -40.89 29.17
N GLN A 78 -21.76 -41.37 29.42
CA GLN A 78 -22.56 -40.98 30.59
C GLN A 78 -22.09 -41.68 31.85
N ALA A 79 -22.04 -40.95 32.98
CA ALA A 79 -21.54 -41.42 34.28
C ALA A 79 -22.21 -42.72 34.79
N SER A 80 -23.50 -42.92 34.48
CA SER A 80 -24.26 -44.12 34.85
C SER A 80 -23.71 -45.43 34.28
N TYR A 81 -22.92 -45.36 33.20
CA TYR A 81 -22.31 -46.51 32.52
C TYR A 81 -20.78 -46.55 32.66
N LEU A 82 -20.21 -45.72 33.53
CA LEU A 82 -18.76 -45.70 33.77
C LEU A 82 -18.35 -46.65 34.90
N PRO A 83 -17.13 -47.20 34.85
CA PRO A 83 -16.56 -47.96 35.94
C PRO A 83 -16.49 -47.17 37.25
N LYS A 84 -16.77 -47.84 38.37
CA LYS A 84 -16.58 -47.30 39.71
C LYS A 84 -15.09 -47.14 40.03
N SER A 85 -14.78 -46.27 41.00
CA SER A 85 -13.42 -46.04 41.52
C SER A 85 -12.68 -47.35 41.76
N SER A 86 -11.59 -47.59 41.02
CA SER A 86 -10.79 -48.81 41.13
C SER A 86 -9.39 -48.60 40.56
N SER A 87 -8.46 -49.48 40.93
CA SER A 87 -7.12 -49.58 40.32
C SER A 87 -7.15 -50.22 38.92
N GLN A 88 -8.34 -50.53 38.39
CA GLN A 88 -8.49 -51.14 37.08
C GLN A 88 -8.23 -50.10 35.99
N GLN A 89 -7.29 -50.42 35.09
CA GLN A 89 -7.03 -49.64 33.89
C GLN A 89 -8.05 -49.97 32.79
N TYR A 90 -8.41 -48.93 32.05
CA TYR A 90 -9.31 -48.93 30.90
C TYR A 90 -8.65 -48.18 29.73
N GLN A 91 -9.20 -48.37 28.54
CA GLN A 91 -8.82 -47.65 27.31
C GLN A 91 -10.06 -47.47 26.42
N PHE A 92 -10.07 -46.41 25.61
CA PHE A 92 -10.99 -46.29 24.49
C PHE A 92 -10.48 -47.11 23.31
N VAL A 93 -11.39 -47.71 22.56
CA VAL A 93 -11.09 -48.47 21.35
C VAL A 93 -12.10 -48.08 20.27
N TYR A 94 -11.63 -47.63 19.12
CA TYR A 94 -12.47 -47.36 17.96
C TYR A 94 -12.64 -48.65 17.16
N VAL A 95 -13.88 -49.04 16.93
CA VAL A 95 -14.26 -50.21 16.14
C VAL A 95 -15.07 -49.71 14.95
N ASP A 96 -14.65 -50.07 13.73
CA ASP A 96 -15.40 -49.72 12.53
C ASP A 96 -16.66 -50.57 12.36
N GLY A 97 -17.51 -50.16 11.41
CA GLY A 97 -18.75 -50.84 11.09
C GLY A 97 -18.61 -52.30 10.61
N LYS A 98 -17.40 -52.75 10.25
CA LYS A 98 -17.10 -54.14 9.89
C LYS A 98 -16.74 -54.98 11.12
N GLY A 99 -16.48 -54.33 12.26
CA GLY A 99 -16.02 -54.94 13.50
C GLY A 99 -14.51 -54.90 13.70
N ASP A 100 -13.76 -54.22 12.83
CA ASP A 100 -12.30 -54.13 12.90
C ASP A 100 -11.85 -53.00 13.84
N VAL A 101 -10.86 -53.31 14.68
CA VAL A 101 -10.28 -52.33 15.61
C VAL A 101 -9.38 -51.36 14.84
N CYS A 102 -9.77 -50.09 14.78
CA CYS A 102 -9.04 -49.04 14.06
C CYS A 102 -7.98 -48.35 14.91
N SER A 103 -8.24 -48.16 16.21
CA SER A 103 -7.30 -47.54 17.15
C SER A 103 -7.63 -47.89 18.60
N ALA A 104 -6.66 -47.67 19.49
CA ALA A 104 -6.82 -47.74 20.94
C ALA A 104 -6.12 -46.55 21.61
N SER A 105 -6.69 -46.04 22.70
CA SER A 105 -6.10 -44.92 23.45
C SER A 105 -4.96 -45.36 24.37
N PRO A 106 -4.17 -44.41 24.91
CA PRO A 106 -3.44 -44.62 26.15
C PRO A 106 -4.36 -45.13 27.27
N GLN A 107 -3.77 -45.85 28.23
CA GLN A 107 -4.48 -46.44 29.36
C GLN A 107 -4.75 -45.40 30.46
N PHE A 108 -5.91 -45.48 31.10
CA PHE A 108 -6.33 -44.57 32.16
C PHE A 108 -7.13 -45.31 33.24
N ILE A 109 -7.30 -44.68 34.40
CA ILE A 109 -8.08 -45.23 35.52
C ILE A 109 -9.32 -44.39 35.81
N PHE A 110 -10.31 -45.01 36.45
CA PHE A 110 -11.44 -44.29 37.04
C PHE A 110 -11.18 -44.08 38.53
N SER A 111 -10.98 -42.82 38.95
CA SER A 111 -10.62 -42.47 40.32
C SER A 111 -11.21 -41.12 40.73
N ALA A 112 -11.59 -41.01 42.01
CA ALA A 112 -11.87 -39.71 42.60
C ALA A 112 -10.61 -38.83 42.59
N PRO A 113 -10.69 -37.54 42.19
CA PRO A 113 -9.58 -36.63 42.41
C PRO A 113 -9.31 -36.53 43.91
N LYS A 114 -8.02 -36.57 44.29
CA LYS A 114 -7.62 -36.36 45.69
C LYS A 114 -7.98 -34.92 46.11
N PRO A 115 -8.37 -34.68 47.38
CA PRO A 115 -8.51 -33.32 47.90
C PRO A 115 -7.25 -32.49 47.62
N LEU A 116 -7.43 -31.24 47.17
CA LEU A 116 -6.34 -30.38 46.75
C LEU A 116 -5.69 -29.68 47.96
N GLU A 117 -5.03 -30.48 48.80
CA GLU A 117 -4.34 -30.03 50.03
C GLU A 117 -2.83 -29.72 49.80
N ASP A 118 -2.38 -29.67 48.54
CA ASP A 118 -1.04 -29.17 48.19
C ASP A 118 -0.96 -27.65 48.43
N LEU A 119 -0.27 -27.27 49.50
CA LEU A 119 0.10 -25.89 49.81
C LEU A 119 1.28 -25.46 48.91
N VAL A 120 1.22 -24.27 48.34
CA VAL A 120 2.29 -23.72 47.49
C VAL A 120 2.88 -22.48 48.16
N THR A 121 4.16 -22.54 48.51
CA THR A 121 4.94 -21.41 49.01
C THR A 121 5.39 -20.51 47.87
N LEU A 122 5.11 -19.21 47.97
CA LEU A 122 5.67 -18.18 47.10
C LEU A 122 6.69 -17.35 47.89
N GLU A 123 7.89 -17.19 47.35
CA GLU A 123 8.90 -16.26 47.89
C GLU A 123 8.66 -14.87 47.27
N GLU A 124 8.36 -13.86 48.10
CA GLU A 124 8.16 -12.47 47.65
C GLU A 124 9.51 -11.79 47.36
N GLY A 125 10.06 -12.08 46.17
CA GLY A 125 11.33 -11.53 45.71
C GLY A 125 11.29 -10.06 45.29
N ALA A 126 11.02 -9.10 46.19
CA ALA A 126 11.53 -7.72 46.12
C ALA A 126 11.16 -6.83 47.34
N HIS A 127 12.11 -6.60 48.26
CA HIS A 127 13.02 -5.44 48.20
C HIS A 127 14.07 -5.53 49.32
N GLY A 128 15.20 -4.86 49.13
CA GLY A 128 16.26 -4.88 50.14
C GLY A 128 16.04 -3.79 51.20
N GLU A 129 15.97 -4.21 52.47
CA GLU A 129 16.76 -3.63 53.57
C GLU A 129 16.79 -4.62 54.75
N GLU A 130 17.56 -4.32 55.79
CA GLU A 130 18.05 -5.31 56.77
C GLU A 130 16.98 -5.86 57.73
N GLY A 131 17.10 -7.14 58.10
CA GLY A 131 16.64 -7.61 59.40
C GLY A 131 15.14 -7.91 59.58
N GLY A 132 14.46 -8.44 58.57
CA GLY A 132 13.13 -9.04 58.70
C GLY A 132 13.17 -10.56 58.55
N THR A 133 12.41 -11.30 59.37
CA THR A 133 12.21 -12.75 59.22
C THR A 133 11.64 -13.06 57.84
N ASP A 134 12.30 -13.93 57.07
CA ASP A 134 11.86 -14.32 55.73
C ASP A 134 10.55 -15.11 55.85
N MET A 135 9.42 -14.43 55.61
CA MET A 135 8.10 -14.89 56.01
C MET A 135 7.37 -15.48 54.80
N LEU A 136 7.58 -16.78 54.56
CA LEU A 136 7.00 -17.47 53.40
C LEU A 136 5.46 -17.38 53.43
N LEU A 137 4.88 -16.72 52.42
CA LEU A 137 3.44 -16.67 52.23
C LEU A 137 2.97 -17.99 51.62
N VAL A 138 2.32 -18.80 52.45
CA VAL A 138 1.67 -20.04 52.01
C VAL A 138 0.29 -19.68 51.47
N VAL A 139 0.14 -19.67 50.15
CA VAL A 139 -1.16 -19.45 49.48
C VAL A 139 -1.76 -20.82 49.12
N PRO A 140 -3.04 -21.09 49.44
CA PRO A 140 -3.71 -22.29 48.95
C PRO A 140 -3.65 -22.36 47.41
N ARG A 141 -3.22 -23.49 46.86
CA ARG A 141 -3.05 -23.68 45.41
C ARG A 141 -4.32 -23.34 44.60
N ALA A 142 -5.49 -23.52 45.20
CA ALA A 142 -6.78 -23.11 44.62
C ALA A 142 -6.86 -21.60 44.36
N GLU A 143 -6.41 -20.76 45.29
CA GLU A 143 -6.45 -19.29 45.17
C GLU A 143 -5.47 -18.77 44.13
N LEU A 144 -4.26 -19.34 44.08
CA LEU A 144 -3.26 -19.02 43.04
C LEU A 144 -3.77 -19.38 41.64
N LEU A 145 -4.36 -20.57 41.49
CA LEU A 145 -4.98 -21.00 40.22
C LEU A 145 -6.20 -20.14 39.85
N GLN A 146 -7.00 -19.72 40.83
CA GLN A 146 -8.15 -18.83 40.61
C GLN A 146 -7.70 -17.45 40.14
N SER A 147 -6.66 -16.87 40.76
CA SER A 147 -6.06 -15.60 40.35
C SER A 147 -5.55 -15.68 38.91
N ARG A 148 -4.73 -16.69 38.60
CA ARG A 148 -4.17 -16.89 37.25
C ARG A 148 -5.24 -17.16 36.19
N LEU A 149 -6.31 -17.90 36.53
CA LEU A 149 -7.46 -18.07 35.65
C LEU A 149 -8.16 -16.75 35.37
N GLN A 150 -8.35 -15.91 36.40
CA GLN A 150 -9.01 -14.62 36.24
C GLN A 150 -8.18 -13.63 35.42
N GLU A 151 -6.85 -13.69 35.54
CA GLU A 151 -5.89 -12.97 34.69
C GLU A 151 -6.02 -13.40 33.23
N CYS A 152 -5.89 -14.70 32.92
CA CYS A 152 -6.02 -15.22 31.55
C CYS A 152 -7.41 -14.95 30.92
N LEU A 153 -8.47 -14.85 31.72
CA LEU A 153 -9.80 -14.43 31.25
C LEU A 153 -9.86 -12.94 30.89
N ARG A 154 -9.15 -12.06 31.61
CA ARG A 154 -9.01 -10.63 31.27
C ARG A 154 -8.17 -10.45 30.00
N GLU A 155 -6.99 -11.07 29.94
CA GLU A 155 -6.11 -11.08 28.75
C GLU A 155 -6.90 -11.53 27.51
N ARG A 156 -7.68 -12.61 27.62
CA ARG A 156 -8.53 -13.10 26.52
C ARG A 156 -9.60 -12.09 26.09
N ALA A 157 -10.23 -11.37 27.02
CA ALA A 157 -11.23 -10.36 26.70
C ALA A 157 -10.60 -9.15 25.99
N GLU A 158 -9.44 -8.68 26.48
CA GLU A 158 -8.67 -7.60 25.86
C GLU A 158 -8.19 -7.96 24.45
N LEU A 159 -7.66 -9.17 24.25
CA LEU A 159 -7.25 -9.68 22.94
C LEU A 159 -8.42 -9.81 21.96
N LEU A 160 -9.61 -10.20 22.43
CA LEU A 160 -10.82 -10.21 21.59
C LEU A 160 -11.24 -8.80 21.17
N HIS A 161 -11.27 -7.84 22.09
CA HIS A 161 -11.57 -6.44 21.77
C HIS A 161 -10.52 -5.82 20.83
N ALA A 162 -9.23 -6.08 21.05
CA ALA A 162 -8.16 -5.64 20.16
C ALA A 162 -8.28 -6.23 18.75
N ARG A 163 -8.62 -7.53 18.65
CA ARG A 163 -8.88 -8.20 17.37
C ARG A 163 -10.06 -7.58 16.61
N GLU A 164 -11.18 -7.32 17.29
CA GLU A 164 -12.33 -6.67 16.66
C GLU A 164 -12.00 -5.23 16.23
N ALA A 165 -11.25 -4.48 17.04
CA ALA A 165 -10.80 -3.13 16.69
C ALA A 165 -9.89 -3.15 15.45
N ALA A 166 -8.98 -4.12 15.35
CA ALA A 166 -8.11 -4.32 14.19
C ALA A 166 -8.90 -4.66 12.91
N GLU A 167 -9.88 -5.56 12.97
CA GLU A 167 -10.74 -5.86 11.80
C GLU A 167 -11.59 -4.65 11.39
N ARG A 168 -12.15 -3.88 12.34
CA ARG A 168 -12.87 -2.63 12.03
C ARG A 168 -11.96 -1.58 11.38
N MET A 169 -10.69 -1.48 11.78
CA MET A 169 -9.72 -0.58 11.16
C MET A 169 -9.36 -1.02 9.74
N LYS A 170 -9.08 -2.30 9.54
CA LYS A 170 -8.81 -2.93 8.25
C LYS A 170 -9.99 -2.81 7.27
N GLU A 171 -11.23 -2.90 7.77
CA GLU A 171 -12.44 -2.64 6.97
C GLU A 171 -12.55 -1.17 6.56
N ARG A 172 -12.31 -0.22 7.47
CA ARG A 172 -12.27 1.22 7.16
C ARG A 172 -11.18 1.56 6.15
N GLU A 173 -10.02 0.91 6.21
CA GLU A 173 -8.96 1.07 5.22
C GLU A 173 -9.38 0.52 3.86
N ARG A 174 -9.93 -0.70 3.80
CA ARG A 174 -10.49 -1.28 2.57
C ARG A 174 -11.56 -0.38 1.95
N GLU A 175 -12.42 0.22 2.76
CA GLU A 175 -13.44 1.18 2.34
C GLU A 175 -12.82 2.47 1.77
N LYS A 176 -11.79 3.03 2.43
CA LYS A 176 -11.02 4.18 1.91
C LYS A 176 -10.37 3.86 0.57
N TYR A 177 -9.71 2.70 0.45
CA TYR A 177 -9.11 2.26 -0.81
C TYR A 177 -10.16 2.05 -1.91
N ARG A 178 -11.34 1.50 -1.58
CA ARG A 178 -12.45 1.36 -2.54
C ARG A 178 -12.92 2.72 -3.05
N ARG A 179 -13.19 3.67 -2.14
CA ARG A 179 -13.60 5.03 -2.50
C ARG A 179 -12.55 5.79 -3.31
N ALA A 180 -11.28 5.65 -2.96
CA ALA A 180 -10.17 6.26 -3.70
C ALA A 180 -10.07 5.69 -5.11
N ARG A 181 -10.24 4.37 -5.27
CA ARG A 181 -10.30 3.70 -6.57
C ARG A 181 -11.51 4.17 -7.39
N GLU A 182 -12.72 4.16 -6.82
CA GLU A 182 -13.91 4.65 -7.50
C GLU A 182 -13.82 6.14 -7.90
N ALA A 183 -13.14 6.96 -7.11
CA ALA A 183 -12.88 8.36 -7.44
C ALA A 183 -11.85 8.51 -8.58
N TRP A 184 -10.80 7.68 -8.58
CA TRP A 184 -9.84 7.60 -9.68
C TRP A 184 -10.51 7.14 -10.97
N ASP A 185 -11.28 6.05 -10.92
CA ASP A 185 -11.98 5.48 -12.07
C ASP A 185 -12.95 6.52 -12.68
N ARG A 186 -13.72 7.25 -11.86
CA ARG A 186 -14.55 8.39 -12.31
C ARG A 186 -13.74 9.50 -12.99
N GLY A 187 -12.59 9.88 -12.41
CA GLY A 187 -11.70 10.89 -12.99
C GLY A 187 -11.10 10.46 -14.32
N CYS A 188 -10.77 9.18 -14.48
CA CYS A 188 -10.37 8.60 -15.76
C CYS A 188 -11.48 8.69 -16.80
N GLU A 189 -12.71 8.28 -16.48
CA GLU A 189 -13.83 8.40 -17.41
C GLU A 189 -14.14 9.86 -17.78
N GLU A 190 -13.98 10.82 -16.87
CA GLU A 190 -14.16 12.25 -17.13
C GLU A 190 -13.09 12.78 -18.09
N LEU A 191 -11.81 12.43 -17.88
CA LEU A 191 -10.76 12.74 -18.85
C LEU A 191 -11.00 12.09 -20.21
N GLU A 192 -11.49 10.85 -20.26
CA GLU A 192 -11.80 10.16 -21.51
C GLU A 192 -12.94 10.84 -22.28
N ARG A 193 -13.98 11.32 -21.59
CA ARG A 193 -15.06 12.14 -22.18
C ARG A 193 -14.52 13.45 -22.73
N ASN A 194 -13.75 14.20 -21.94
CA ASN A 194 -13.15 15.47 -22.37
C ASN A 194 -12.22 15.27 -23.60
N VAL A 195 -11.47 14.17 -23.64
CA VAL A 195 -10.62 13.82 -24.80
C VAL A 195 -11.45 13.41 -26.02
N ALA A 196 -12.62 12.80 -25.84
CA ALA A 196 -13.54 12.49 -26.94
C ALA A 196 -14.20 13.77 -27.49
N GLU A 197 -14.67 14.66 -26.61
CA GLU A 197 -15.26 15.96 -26.96
C GLU A 197 -14.26 16.84 -27.72
N LEU A 198 -13.03 17.03 -27.19
CA LEU A 198 -11.98 17.80 -27.87
C LEU A 198 -11.56 17.21 -29.23
N LYS A 199 -11.63 15.88 -29.39
CA LYS A 199 -11.38 15.24 -30.70
C LYS A 199 -12.50 15.53 -31.69
N GLU A 200 -13.74 15.56 -31.24
CA GLU A 200 -14.90 15.86 -32.07
C GLU A 200 -14.93 17.35 -32.44
N GLU A 201 -14.64 18.26 -31.51
CA GLU A 201 -14.45 19.70 -31.79
C GLU A 201 -13.34 19.95 -32.82
N LEU A 202 -12.20 19.24 -32.69
CA LEU A 202 -11.11 19.32 -33.66
C LEU A 202 -11.53 18.77 -35.04
N ARG A 203 -12.34 17.70 -35.07
CA ARG A 203 -12.91 17.13 -36.29
C ARG A 203 -13.87 18.12 -36.95
N GLU A 204 -14.81 18.70 -36.20
CA GLU A 204 -15.72 19.75 -36.70
C GLU A 204 -14.96 21.00 -37.19
N SER A 205 -13.94 21.43 -36.45
CA SER A 205 -13.12 22.59 -36.86
C SER A 205 -12.36 22.32 -38.16
N ARG A 206 -11.96 21.07 -38.40
CA ARG A 206 -11.35 20.64 -39.65
C ARG A 206 -12.37 20.59 -40.78
N ASP A 207 -13.53 19.94 -40.57
CA ASP A 207 -14.60 19.87 -41.57
C ASP A 207 -15.05 21.28 -42.00
N ARG A 208 -15.16 22.23 -41.06
CA ARG A 208 -15.45 23.65 -41.33
C ARG A 208 -14.37 24.34 -42.15
N MET A 209 -13.10 23.99 -41.94
CA MET A 209 -11.98 24.53 -42.71
C MET A 209 -12.01 24.00 -44.15
N GLU A 210 -12.20 22.69 -44.32
CA GLU A 210 -12.35 22.04 -45.64
C GLU A 210 -13.59 22.58 -46.39
N GLU A 211 -14.71 22.87 -45.70
CA GLU A 211 -15.88 23.51 -46.32
C GLU A 211 -15.61 24.96 -46.75
N MET A 212 -14.89 25.74 -45.93
CA MET A 212 -14.52 27.12 -46.26
C MET A 212 -13.53 27.20 -47.42
N GLU A 213 -12.58 26.27 -47.50
CA GLU A 213 -11.66 26.10 -48.63
C GLU A 213 -12.43 25.79 -49.91
N ARG A 214 -13.35 24.82 -49.88
CA ARG A 214 -14.23 24.48 -51.01
C ARG A 214 -15.10 25.67 -51.47
N ARG A 215 -15.60 26.48 -50.54
CA ARG A 215 -16.34 27.72 -50.86
C ARG A 215 -15.43 28.79 -51.48
N GLN A 216 -14.17 28.87 -51.05
CA GLN A 216 -13.19 29.77 -51.64
C GLN A 216 -12.86 29.34 -53.08
N GLU A 217 -12.63 28.05 -53.33
CA GLU A 217 -12.45 27.50 -54.68
C GLU A 217 -13.66 27.80 -55.60
N GLU A 218 -14.89 27.65 -55.11
CA GLU A 218 -16.11 28.01 -55.84
C GLU A 218 -16.16 29.51 -56.19
N VAL A 219 -15.78 30.38 -55.25
CA VAL A 219 -15.72 31.84 -55.47
C VAL A 219 -14.61 32.20 -56.46
N GLU A 220 -13.42 31.61 -56.34
CA GLU A 220 -12.30 31.83 -57.26
C GLU A 220 -12.65 31.39 -58.69
N ALA A 221 -13.20 30.19 -58.86
CA ALA A 221 -13.67 29.69 -60.15
C ALA A 221 -14.78 30.58 -60.76
N SER A 222 -15.70 31.11 -59.93
CA SER A 222 -16.72 32.06 -60.39
C SER A 222 -16.10 33.40 -60.83
N GLY A 223 -15.05 33.86 -60.14
CA GLY A 223 -14.28 35.06 -60.48
C GLY A 223 -13.51 34.90 -61.80
N GLU A 224 -12.90 33.74 -62.03
CA GLU A 224 -12.27 33.41 -63.31
C GLU A 224 -13.28 33.37 -64.45
N ALA A 225 -14.45 32.75 -64.27
CA ALA A 225 -15.51 32.71 -65.27
C ALA A 225 -16.02 34.13 -65.62
N LEU A 226 -16.24 34.99 -64.62
CA LEU A 226 -16.60 36.40 -64.81
C LEU A 226 -15.50 37.20 -65.51
N ALA A 227 -14.22 36.92 -65.22
CA ALA A 227 -13.09 37.55 -65.90
C ALA A 227 -13.01 37.14 -67.38
N GLN A 228 -13.25 35.85 -67.68
CA GLN A 228 -13.36 35.35 -69.06
C GLN A 228 -14.53 36.00 -69.80
N GLU A 229 -15.73 36.07 -69.20
CA GLU A 229 -16.88 36.73 -69.80
C GLU A 229 -16.62 38.22 -70.06
N LYS A 230 -16.04 38.93 -69.08
CA LYS A 230 -15.63 40.34 -69.22
C LYS A 230 -14.66 40.52 -70.40
N SER A 231 -13.70 39.62 -70.60
CA SER A 231 -12.79 39.67 -71.76
C SER A 231 -13.52 39.44 -73.11
N SER A 232 -14.50 38.53 -73.13
CA SER A 232 -15.37 38.28 -74.30
C SER A 232 -16.24 39.49 -74.63
N ILE A 233 -16.77 40.18 -73.61
CA ILE A 233 -17.54 41.41 -73.78
C ILE A 233 -16.63 42.55 -74.27
N LEU A 234 -15.42 42.70 -73.73
CA LEU A 234 -14.46 43.73 -74.15
C LEU A 234 -14.02 43.56 -75.61
N THR A 235 -13.75 42.33 -76.06
CA THR A 235 -13.41 42.05 -77.47
C THR A 235 -14.59 42.33 -78.40
N LYS A 236 -15.81 41.93 -78.03
CA LYS A 236 -17.04 42.28 -78.77
C LYS A 236 -17.27 43.80 -78.81
N LYS A 237 -17.05 44.51 -77.70
CA LYS A 237 -17.14 45.97 -77.62
C LYS A 237 -16.16 46.63 -78.57
N ALA A 238 -14.88 46.24 -78.53
CA ALA A 238 -13.84 46.77 -79.42
C ALA A 238 -14.19 46.54 -80.90
N ALA A 239 -14.71 45.35 -81.26
CA ALA A 239 -15.19 45.07 -82.62
C ALA A 239 -16.41 45.93 -83.02
N SER A 240 -17.34 46.20 -82.08
CA SER A 240 -18.47 47.10 -82.35
C SER A 240 -18.03 48.57 -82.50
N GLU A 241 -17.07 49.03 -81.70
CA GLU A 241 -16.48 50.39 -81.80
C GLU A 241 -15.67 50.56 -83.08
N GLN A 242 -14.98 49.50 -83.53
CA GLN A 242 -14.32 49.46 -84.84
C GLN A 242 -15.34 49.65 -85.97
N ARG A 243 -16.45 48.91 -85.92
CA ARG A 243 -17.53 48.99 -86.91
C ARG A 243 -18.27 50.33 -86.90
N ILE A 244 -18.42 50.97 -85.73
CA ILE A 244 -18.96 52.33 -85.63
C ILE A 244 -18.01 53.32 -86.33
N ARG A 245 -16.70 53.24 -86.09
CA ARG A 245 -15.70 54.10 -86.75
C ARG A 245 -15.71 53.94 -88.27
N GLU A 246 -15.81 52.71 -88.77
CA GLU A 246 -15.97 52.43 -90.21
C GLU A 246 -17.22 53.11 -90.80
N LEU A 247 -18.38 52.97 -90.13
CA LEU A 247 -19.62 53.62 -90.56
C LEU A 247 -19.57 55.16 -90.46
N GLU A 248 -18.88 55.71 -89.46
CA GLU A 248 -18.67 57.16 -89.35
C GLU A 248 -17.81 57.70 -90.51
N ASP A 249 -16.79 56.97 -90.94
CA ASP A 249 -15.96 57.34 -92.08
C ASP A 249 -16.71 57.22 -93.41
N ASP A 250 -17.57 56.21 -93.58
CA ASP A 250 -18.53 56.12 -94.69
C ASP A 250 -19.48 57.33 -94.73
N ILE A 251 -20.03 57.75 -93.57
CA ILE A 251 -20.89 58.94 -93.46
C ILE A 251 -20.14 60.22 -93.83
N LYS A 252 -18.88 60.39 -93.37
CA LYS A 252 -18.03 61.54 -93.77
C LYS A 252 -17.81 61.56 -95.28
N ALA A 253 -17.53 60.40 -95.90
CA ALA A 253 -17.36 60.29 -97.35
C ALA A 253 -18.65 60.60 -98.13
N LEU A 254 -19.82 60.25 -97.59
CA LEU A 254 -21.13 60.58 -98.20
C LEU A 254 -21.49 62.07 -98.06
N THR A 255 -21.23 62.68 -96.90
CA THR A 255 -21.47 64.12 -96.68
C THR A 255 -20.57 65.00 -97.53
N LEU A 256 -19.32 64.62 -97.76
CA LEU A 256 -18.41 65.36 -98.64
C LEU A 256 -18.92 65.36 -100.10
N LYS A 257 -19.44 64.23 -100.60
CA LYS A 257 -20.11 64.12 -101.91
C LYS A 257 -21.42 64.91 -101.99
N ALA A 258 -22.13 65.07 -100.87
CA ALA A 258 -23.34 65.89 -100.81
C ALA A 258 -22.99 67.40 -100.88
N LEU A 259 -21.91 67.83 -100.21
CA LEU A 259 -21.41 69.21 -100.27
C LEU A 259 -20.92 69.57 -101.68
N GLU A 260 -20.22 68.67 -102.37
CA GLU A 260 -19.84 68.84 -103.78
C GLU A 260 -21.08 69.14 -104.66
N ARG A 261 -22.16 68.38 -104.49
CA ARG A 261 -23.46 68.58 -105.17
C ARG A 261 -24.15 69.89 -104.78
N GLU A 262 -24.02 70.33 -103.53
CA GLU A 262 -24.58 71.60 -103.06
C GLU A 262 -23.84 72.80 -103.66
N THR A 263 -22.50 72.75 -103.78
CA THR A 263 -21.75 73.80 -104.50
C THR A 263 -22.01 73.79 -106.01
N GLU A 264 -22.48 72.69 -106.59
CA GLU A 264 -23.03 72.63 -107.96
C GLU A 264 -24.35 73.40 -108.06
N LEU A 265 -25.20 73.33 -107.02
CA LEU A 265 -26.48 74.06 -106.94
C LEU A 265 -26.32 75.55 -106.58
N GLU A 266 -25.30 75.95 -105.83
CA GLU A 266 -25.02 77.37 -105.56
C GLU A 266 -24.57 78.13 -106.81
N ARG A 267 -23.75 77.51 -107.68
CA ARG A 267 -23.35 78.08 -108.99
C ARG A 267 -24.55 78.41 -109.90
N MET A 268 -25.71 77.80 -109.66
CA MET A 268 -26.96 78.06 -110.37
C MET A 268 -27.82 79.18 -109.76
N LYS A 269 -27.56 79.63 -108.52
CA LYS A 269 -28.35 80.67 -107.83
C LYS A 269 -27.78 82.08 -107.93
N GLU A 270 -26.50 82.24 -108.27
CA GLU A 270 -25.80 83.54 -108.28
C GLU A 270 -26.04 84.38 -109.57
N ARG A 271 -27.30 84.45 -110.04
CA ARG A 271 -27.70 85.22 -111.24
C ARG A 271 -29.03 85.99 -111.07
N THR A 272 -29.24 86.71 -109.97
CA THR A 272 -30.37 87.68 -109.91
C THR A 272 -30.16 88.92 -109.02
N LYS A 273 -29.93 90.05 -109.69
CA LYS A 273 -30.39 91.43 -109.40
C LYS A 273 -29.77 92.28 -108.27
N LYS A 274 -29.26 93.43 -108.73
CA LYS A 274 -28.62 94.57 -108.06
C LYS A 274 -29.60 95.72 -107.74
N HIS A 275 -29.11 96.73 -106.96
CA HIS A 275 -29.50 98.17 -106.97
C HIS A 275 -30.94 98.50 -106.48
N ALA A 276 -31.36 99.72 -106.10
CA ALA A 276 -30.78 100.97 -105.54
C ALA A 276 -31.99 101.90 -105.11
N THR A 277 -31.93 103.12 -104.55
CA THR A 277 -30.87 104.12 -104.27
C THR A 277 -31.28 105.05 -103.09
N GLU A 278 -30.49 106.12 -102.88
CA GLU A 278 -30.74 107.42 -102.19
C GLU A 278 -32.11 108.09 -102.51
N GLY A 279 -32.59 109.10 -101.76
CA GLY A 279 -32.06 109.68 -100.53
C GLY A 279 -32.73 111.02 -100.14
N ASP A 280 -33.26 111.07 -98.91
CA ASP A 280 -33.75 112.27 -98.22
C ASP A 280 -33.10 112.34 -96.83
N LEU A 281 -32.91 113.56 -96.27
CA LEU A 281 -32.31 113.95 -94.97
C LEU A 281 -30.93 114.66 -95.03
N ARG A 282 -30.87 115.83 -95.68
CA ARG A 282 -29.81 116.83 -95.38
C ARG A 282 -30.25 118.00 -94.49
N SER A 283 -31.54 118.12 -94.16
CA SER A 283 -32.07 119.15 -93.23
C SER A 283 -32.27 118.63 -91.79
N LEU A 284 -32.77 117.40 -91.63
CA LEU A 284 -32.93 116.78 -90.31
C LEU A 284 -31.60 116.35 -89.67
N SER A 285 -30.51 116.35 -90.46
CA SER A 285 -29.16 115.96 -90.03
C SER A 285 -28.62 116.83 -88.89
N ALA A 286 -28.97 118.13 -88.83
CA ALA A 286 -28.49 119.04 -87.79
C ALA A 286 -29.17 118.80 -86.43
N GLU A 287 -30.48 118.60 -86.40
CA GLU A 287 -31.21 118.25 -85.16
C GLU A 287 -30.91 116.80 -84.73
N PHE A 288 -30.75 115.88 -85.68
CA PHE A 288 -30.19 114.57 -85.40
C PHE A 288 -28.76 114.64 -84.85
N GLN A 289 -27.94 115.63 -85.18
CA GLN A 289 -26.59 115.74 -84.63
C GLN A 289 -26.62 116.07 -83.12
N GLY A 290 -27.54 116.94 -82.69
CA GLY A 290 -27.76 117.27 -81.27
C GLY A 290 -28.41 116.13 -80.47
N LEU A 291 -29.40 115.46 -81.06
CA LEU A 291 -29.97 114.25 -80.46
C LEU A 291 -28.98 113.08 -80.48
N ARG A 292 -28.09 112.95 -81.48
CA ARG A 292 -26.99 111.96 -81.50
C ARG A 292 -25.96 112.22 -80.42
N SER A 293 -25.60 113.47 -80.11
CA SER A 293 -24.62 113.74 -79.05
C SER A 293 -25.23 113.50 -77.66
N SER A 294 -26.48 113.88 -77.43
CA SER A 294 -27.22 113.52 -76.20
C SER A 294 -27.45 112.01 -76.06
N LEU A 295 -27.81 111.32 -77.16
CA LEU A 295 -27.95 109.87 -77.20
C LEU A 295 -26.61 109.18 -76.97
N ALA A 296 -25.52 109.60 -77.61
CA ALA A 296 -24.18 109.07 -77.38
C ALA A 296 -23.69 109.30 -75.93
N GLN A 297 -24.08 110.41 -75.30
CA GLN A 297 -23.79 110.67 -73.88
C GLN A 297 -24.61 109.76 -72.95
N ARG A 298 -25.86 109.45 -73.31
CA ARG A 298 -26.68 108.44 -72.60
C ARG A 298 -26.19 107.01 -72.85
N ASP A 299 -25.72 106.69 -74.05
CA ASP A 299 -25.18 105.38 -74.42
C ASP A 299 -23.83 105.12 -73.74
N THR A 300 -22.95 106.12 -73.66
CA THR A 300 -21.71 106.01 -72.87
C THR A 300 -21.98 105.87 -71.38
N HIS A 301 -22.95 106.59 -70.82
CA HIS A 301 -23.39 106.39 -69.43
C HIS A 301 -24.04 105.01 -69.22
N ALA A 302 -24.84 104.52 -70.18
CA ALA A 302 -25.42 103.18 -70.14
C ALA A 302 -24.35 102.08 -70.24
N LEU A 303 -23.28 102.30 -71.02
CA LEU A 303 -22.12 101.42 -71.08
C LEU A 303 -21.32 101.42 -69.77
N GLN A 304 -21.12 102.58 -69.14
CA GLN A 304 -20.48 102.67 -67.81
C GLN A 304 -21.31 101.98 -66.71
N LEU A 305 -22.64 102.15 -66.73
CA LEU A 305 -23.54 101.41 -65.85
C LEU A 305 -23.50 99.91 -66.14
N ARG A 306 -23.45 99.50 -67.41
CA ARG A 306 -23.34 98.08 -67.78
C ARG A 306 -22.00 97.48 -67.33
N ASP A 307 -20.90 98.21 -67.47
CA ASP A 307 -19.55 97.79 -67.08
C ASP A 307 -19.37 97.68 -65.55
N THR A 308 -19.95 98.64 -64.82
CA THR A 308 -20.02 98.56 -63.35
C THR A 308 -20.93 97.44 -62.87
N ILE A 309 -22.08 97.20 -63.54
CA ILE A 309 -22.93 96.03 -63.27
C ILE A 309 -22.17 94.73 -63.54
N THR A 310 -21.50 94.55 -64.68
CA THR A 310 -20.71 93.34 -64.96
C THR A 310 -19.57 93.15 -63.96
N THR A 311 -18.90 94.22 -63.54
CA THR A 311 -17.86 94.18 -62.51
C THR A 311 -18.42 93.76 -61.15
N LEU A 312 -19.57 94.30 -60.74
CA LEU A 312 -20.23 93.93 -59.48
C LEU A 312 -20.77 92.50 -59.53
N THR A 313 -21.35 92.05 -60.65
CA THR A 313 -21.79 90.67 -60.86
C THR A 313 -20.60 89.69 -60.79
N TYR A 314 -19.47 90.02 -61.40
CA TYR A 314 -18.25 89.22 -61.28
C TYR A 314 -17.73 89.16 -59.84
N ARG A 315 -17.72 90.28 -59.12
CA ARG A 315 -17.33 90.34 -57.70
C ARG A 315 -18.28 89.56 -56.79
N LEU A 316 -19.58 89.61 -57.03
CA LEU A 316 -20.57 88.82 -56.30
C LEU A 316 -20.39 87.32 -56.55
N ASN A 317 -20.27 86.91 -57.81
CA ASN A 317 -20.05 85.50 -58.18
C ASN A 317 -18.72 84.95 -57.63
N THR A 318 -17.68 85.77 -57.55
CA THR A 318 -16.40 85.36 -56.94
C THR A 318 -16.44 85.34 -55.42
N ALA A 319 -17.21 86.22 -54.77
CA ALA A 319 -17.47 86.14 -53.33
C ALA A 319 -18.27 84.87 -52.98
N GLN A 320 -19.36 84.57 -53.71
CA GLN A 320 -20.18 83.37 -53.51
C GLN A 320 -19.41 82.07 -53.72
N ARG A 321 -18.47 82.02 -54.69
CA ARG A 321 -17.57 80.86 -54.84
C ARG A 321 -16.67 80.68 -53.62
N LYS A 322 -16.05 81.76 -53.13
CA LYS A 322 -15.21 81.72 -51.92
C LYS A 322 -15.98 81.36 -50.66
N GLU A 323 -17.24 81.78 -50.57
CA GLU A 323 -18.14 81.39 -49.49
C GLU A 323 -18.40 79.87 -49.53
N ALA A 324 -18.82 79.33 -50.68
CA ALA A 324 -19.01 77.88 -50.87
C ALA A 324 -17.72 77.06 -50.66
N GLU A 325 -16.57 77.56 -51.11
CA GLU A 325 -15.24 76.96 -50.84
C GLU A 325 -14.94 76.94 -49.33
N SER A 326 -15.29 78.00 -48.60
CA SER A 326 -15.10 78.07 -47.14
C SER A 326 -16.06 77.16 -46.37
N GLU A 327 -17.31 77.01 -46.83
CA GLU A 327 -18.28 76.06 -46.26
C GLU A 327 -17.85 74.61 -46.48
N ALA A 328 -17.33 74.29 -47.67
CA ALA A 328 -16.74 72.99 -47.98
C ALA A 328 -15.54 72.69 -47.07
N ALA A 329 -14.60 73.63 -46.92
CA ALA A 329 -13.46 73.48 -46.02
C ALA A 329 -13.89 73.29 -44.55
N LEU A 330 -14.95 73.98 -44.09
CA LEU A 330 -15.53 73.77 -42.76
C LEU A 330 -16.21 72.40 -42.62
N ALA A 331 -16.83 71.87 -43.68
CA ALA A 331 -17.36 70.51 -43.69
C ALA A 331 -16.24 69.45 -43.63
N GLU A 332 -15.17 69.61 -44.40
CA GLU A 332 -13.98 68.75 -44.32
C GLU A 332 -13.35 68.77 -42.93
N MET A 333 -13.14 69.96 -42.34
CA MET A 333 -12.58 70.09 -40.98
C MET A 333 -13.46 69.44 -39.91
N ARG A 334 -14.80 69.40 -40.08
CA ARG A 334 -15.70 68.64 -39.20
C ARG A 334 -15.49 67.14 -39.37
N GLY A 335 -15.51 66.62 -40.61
CA GLY A 335 -15.26 65.21 -40.89
C GLY A 335 -13.89 64.71 -40.44
N LEU A 336 -12.85 65.55 -40.53
CA LEU A 336 -11.51 65.27 -40.00
C LEU A 336 -11.51 65.17 -38.46
N ARG A 337 -12.22 66.06 -37.75
CA ARG A 337 -12.37 66.01 -36.28
C ARG A 337 -13.15 64.79 -35.82
N GLU A 338 -14.22 64.42 -36.51
CA GLU A 338 -15.01 63.23 -36.21
C GLU A 338 -14.19 61.94 -36.40
N ARG A 339 -13.39 61.87 -37.48
CA ARG A 339 -12.42 60.80 -37.72
C ARG A 339 -11.34 60.73 -36.64
N LEU A 340 -10.79 61.88 -36.22
CA LEU A 340 -9.82 61.94 -35.13
C LEU A 340 -10.42 61.42 -33.83
N GLY A 341 -11.59 61.93 -33.42
CA GLY A 341 -12.28 61.48 -32.22
C GLY A 341 -12.79 60.02 -32.28
N ALA A 342 -12.98 59.44 -33.47
CA ALA A 342 -13.17 58.00 -33.64
C ALA A 342 -11.86 57.23 -33.42
N SER A 343 -10.76 57.68 -34.02
CA SER A 343 -9.43 57.08 -33.85
C SER A 343 -8.93 57.15 -32.41
N GLU A 344 -9.18 58.26 -31.69
CA GLU A 344 -8.84 58.43 -30.28
C GLU A 344 -9.58 57.42 -29.40
N ARG A 345 -10.90 57.28 -29.58
CA ARG A 345 -11.70 56.27 -28.86
C ARG A 345 -11.26 54.84 -29.16
N CYS A 346 -10.90 54.52 -30.41
CA CYS A 346 -10.32 53.22 -30.74
C CYS A 346 -8.96 53.00 -30.04
N ALA A 347 -8.10 54.01 -29.99
CA ALA A 347 -6.82 53.94 -29.29
C ALA A 347 -6.97 53.82 -27.77
N GLU A 348 -8.00 54.46 -27.18
CA GLU A 348 -8.36 54.29 -25.76
C GLU A 348 -8.89 52.88 -25.46
N GLY A 349 -9.74 52.32 -26.34
CA GLY A 349 -10.19 50.93 -26.24
C GLY A 349 -9.01 49.94 -26.23
N LEU A 350 -8.12 50.06 -27.22
CA LEU A 350 -6.91 49.23 -27.31
C LEU A 350 -5.96 49.39 -26.10
N LYS A 351 -5.85 50.61 -25.53
CA LYS A 351 -5.12 50.82 -24.27
C LYS A 351 -5.78 50.08 -23.10
N GLY A 352 -7.12 50.12 -23.01
CA GLY A 352 -7.88 49.39 -22.00
C GLY A 352 -7.68 47.87 -22.10
N GLU A 353 -7.76 47.32 -23.31
CA GLU A 353 -7.47 45.90 -23.59
C GLU A 353 -6.03 45.53 -23.21
N LEU A 354 -5.04 46.35 -23.58
CA LEU A 354 -3.64 46.13 -23.21
C LEU A 354 -3.45 46.12 -21.68
N CYS A 355 -4.09 47.05 -20.96
CA CYS A 355 -4.06 47.09 -19.50
C CYS A 355 -4.72 45.84 -18.87
N ALA A 356 -5.82 45.35 -19.43
CA ALA A 356 -6.49 44.13 -18.98
C ALA A 356 -5.59 42.89 -19.20
N LEU A 357 -4.95 42.77 -20.36
CA LEU A 357 -3.99 41.69 -20.66
C LEU A 357 -2.76 41.73 -19.75
N VAL A 358 -2.25 42.91 -19.42
CA VAL A 358 -1.16 43.08 -18.44
C VAL A 358 -1.60 42.64 -17.04
N ALA A 359 -2.79 43.06 -16.58
CA ALA A 359 -3.33 42.63 -15.29
C ALA A 359 -3.53 41.11 -15.22
N GLN A 360 -4.07 40.49 -16.29
CA GLN A 360 -4.24 39.04 -16.38
C GLN A 360 -2.89 38.30 -16.37
N ARG A 361 -1.88 38.81 -17.09
CA ARG A 361 -0.51 38.29 -17.04
C ARG A 361 0.05 38.34 -15.62
N ASP A 362 -0.10 39.47 -14.94
CA ASP A 362 0.48 39.67 -13.61
C ASP A 362 -0.20 38.80 -12.55
N GLN A 363 -1.53 38.66 -12.63
CA GLN A 363 -2.26 37.66 -11.85
C GLN A 363 -1.70 36.25 -12.11
N GLY A 364 -1.60 35.81 -13.37
CA GLY A 364 -1.04 34.50 -13.71
C GLY A 364 0.40 34.28 -13.25
N GLN A 365 1.23 35.33 -13.22
CA GLN A 365 2.58 35.26 -12.63
C GLN A 365 2.55 35.09 -11.11
N THR A 366 1.63 35.76 -10.40
CA THR A 366 1.48 35.58 -8.94
C THR A 366 0.96 34.18 -8.59
N GLU A 367 -0.02 33.66 -9.33
CA GLU A 367 -0.54 32.30 -9.19
C GLU A 367 0.55 31.25 -9.46
N LEU A 368 1.34 31.43 -10.53
CA LEU A 368 2.47 30.56 -10.86
C LEU A 368 3.61 30.64 -9.83
N HIS A 369 3.86 31.82 -9.23
CA HIS A 369 4.80 31.95 -8.11
C HIS A 369 4.28 31.21 -6.87
N GLN A 370 3.00 31.37 -6.52
CA GLN A 370 2.36 30.67 -5.40
C GLN A 370 2.39 29.14 -5.59
N ALA A 371 2.07 28.64 -6.78
CA ALA A 371 2.14 27.23 -7.13
C ALA A 371 3.58 26.67 -7.01
N ARG A 372 4.59 27.46 -7.40
CA ARG A 372 6.01 27.10 -7.20
C ARG A 372 6.38 27.00 -5.72
N LEU A 373 5.91 27.91 -4.87
CA LEU A 373 6.14 27.82 -3.42
C LEU A 373 5.46 26.59 -2.82
N GLN A 374 4.21 26.31 -3.19
CA GLN A 374 3.49 25.12 -2.74
C GLN A 374 4.18 23.82 -3.19
N ALA A 375 4.63 23.74 -4.44
CA ALA A 375 5.39 22.61 -4.95
C ALA A 375 6.72 22.41 -4.21
N ALA A 376 7.44 23.49 -3.88
CA ALA A 376 8.67 23.41 -3.08
C ALA A 376 8.39 22.94 -1.64
N GLN A 377 7.31 23.42 -1.02
CA GLN A 377 6.89 23.00 0.33
C GLN A 377 6.51 21.52 0.37
N LEU A 378 5.72 21.03 -0.59
CA LEU A 378 5.37 19.61 -0.71
C LEU A 378 6.60 18.74 -1.00
N THR A 379 7.56 19.25 -1.78
CA THR A 379 8.83 18.55 -2.06
C THR A 379 9.67 18.39 -0.78
N LEU A 380 9.72 19.42 0.08
CA LEU A 380 10.39 19.34 1.37
C LEU A 380 9.71 18.32 2.29
N GLN A 381 8.38 18.38 2.42
CA GLN A 381 7.60 17.41 3.22
C GLN A 381 7.81 15.96 2.74
N LEU A 382 7.89 15.74 1.42
CA LEU A 382 8.21 14.43 0.84
C LEU A 382 9.63 13.98 1.17
N ALA A 383 10.61 14.90 1.17
CA ALA A 383 11.98 14.61 1.56
C ALA A 383 12.08 14.22 3.04
N ASP A 384 11.42 14.97 3.93
CA ASP A 384 11.39 14.71 5.37
C ASP A 384 10.75 13.35 5.68
N ALA A 385 9.58 13.06 5.08
CA ALA A 385 8.94 11.74 5.21
C ALA A 385 9.82 10.61 4.65
N SER A 386 10.54 10.86 3.55
CA SER A 386 11.48 9.91 2.94
C SER A 386 12.76 9.70 3.76
N LEU A 387 13.14 10.67 4.59
CA LEU A 387 14.24 10.58 5.55
C LEU A 387 13.80 9.77 6.77
N ALA A 388 12.69 10.12 7.40
CA ALA A 388 12.12 9.39 8.54
C ALA A 388 11.88 7.90 8.22
N LEU A 389 11.42 7.58 7.01
CA LEU A 389 11.29 6.18 6.54
C LEU A 389 12.64 5.47 6.34
N ARG A 390 13.72 6.18 6.00
CA ARG A 390 15.08 5.60 5.92
C ARG A 390 15.65 5.38 7.32
N GLU A 391 15.51 6.35 8.21
CA GLU A 391 15.96 6.28 9.60
C GLU A 391 15.25 5.15 10.36
N GLY A 392 13.92 5.05 10.24
CA GLY A 392 13.15 3.95 10.82
C GLY A 392 13.58 2.58 10.30
N ARG A 393 13.90 2.44 9.00
CA ARG A 393 14.46 1.18 8.44
C ARG A 393 15.87 0.89 8.96
N ALA A 394 16.71 1.91 9.15
CA ALA A 394 18.05 1.76 9.70
C ALA A 394 18.00 1.31 11.18
N HIS A 395 17.14 1.95 11.99
CA HIS A 395 16.89 1.55 13.38
C HIS A 395 16.43 0.10 13.48
N TRP A 396 15.40 -0.30 12.73
CA TRP A 396 14.92 -1.69 12.70
C TRP A 396 16.00 -2.70 12.25
N ALA A 397 16.88 -2.32 11.31
CA ALA A 397 17.98 -3.18 10.91
C ALA A 397 19.04 -3.35 12.02
N GLN A 398 19.36 -2.27 12.74
CA GLN A 398 20.28 -2.27 13.88
C GLN A 398 19.73 -3.05 15.06
N GLU A 399 18.45 -2.85 15.42
CA GLU A 399 17.77 -3.56 16.50
C GLU A 399 17.71 -5.06 16.23
N ARG A 400 17.37 -5.46 15.00
CA ARG A 400 17.42 -6.87 14.57
C ARG A 400 18.83 -7.48 14.69
N GLN A 401 19.88 -6.76 14.30
CA GLN A 401 21.26 -7.23 14.48
C GLN A 401 21.66 -7.34 15.95
N SER A 402 21.21 -6.41 16.79
CA SER A 402 21.43 -6.44 18.24
C SER A 402 20.77 -7.68 18.87
N LEU A 403 19.51 -7.94 18.52
CA LEU A 403 18.78 -9.13 18.94
C LEU A 403 19.44 -10.43 18.46
N GLN A 404 19.87 -10.49 17.19
CA GLN A 404 20.61 -11.64 16.65
C GLN A 404 21.89 -11.91 17.46
N CYS A 405 22.74 -10.90 17.66
CA CYS A 405 23.95 -11.02 18.47
C CYS A 405 23.65 -11.40 19.94
N SER A 406 22.53 -10.94 20.49
CA SER A 406 22.08 -11.35 21.84
C SER A 406 21.65 -12.82 21.87
N THR A 407 20.94 -13.32 20.84
CA THR A 407 20.55 -14.73 20.74
C THR A 407 21.76 -15.65 20.51
N GLU A 408 22.75 -15.22 19.73
CA GLU A 408 24.02 -15.94 19.55
C GLU A 408 24.77 -16.06 20.87
N LYS A 409 24.94 -14.96 21.62
CA LYS A 409 25.55 -14.97 22.96
C LYS A 409 24.78 -15.81 23.97
N ALA A 410 23.45 -15.87 23.88
CA ALA A 410 22.64 -16.75 24.72
C ALA A 410 22.87 -18.22 24.36
N ARG A 411 22.94 -18.54 23.07
CA ARG A 411 23.27 -19.88 22.56
C ARG A 411 24.66 -20.33 23.00
N GLU A 412 25.69 -19.50 22.85
CA GLU A 412 27.05 -19.80 23.33
C GLU A 412 27.10 -20.10 24.84
N ARG A 413 26.28 -19.42 25.65
CA ARG A 413 26.17 -19.67 27.10
C ARG A 413 25.50 -21.00 27.38
N LEU A 414 24.43 -21.34 26.65
CA LEU A 414 23.76 -22.64 26.76
C LEU A 414 24.70 -23.78 26.35
N GLU A 415 25.45 -23.62 25.26
CA GLU A 415 26.44 -24.62 24.82
C GLU A 415 27.57 -24.82 25.85
N LYS A 416 28.03 -23.75 26.51
CA LYS A 416 28.99 -23.84 27.64
C LYS A 416 28.42 -24.58 28.84
N LEU A 417 27.21 -24.21 29.30
CA LEU A 417 26.53 -24.86 30.42
C LEU A 417 26.22 -26.33 30.13
N ASN A 418 25.81 -26.66 28.91
CA ASN A 418 25.57 -28.04 28.49
C ASN A 418 26.86 -28.87 28.53
N GLY A 419 27.98 -28.32 28.04
CA GLY A 419 29.30 -28.96 28.15
C GLY A 419 29.81 -29.09 29.59
N GLU A 420 29.42 -28.20 30.51
CA GLU A 420 29.69 -28.33 31.95
C GLU A 420 28.82 -29.41 32.59
N MET A 421 27.54 -29.47 32.24
CA MET A 421 26.60 -30.51 32.68
C MET A 421 27.07 -31.90 32.25
N GLN A 422 27.42 -32.09 30.97
CA GLN A 422 27.96 -33.35 30.44
C GLN A 422 29.21 -33.81 31.20
N ARG A 423 30.18 -32.91 31.45
CA ARG A 423 31.38 -33.24 32.26
C ARG A 423 31.07 -33.60 33.72
N MET A 424 29.96 -33.11 34.27
CA MET A 424 29.50 -33.48 35.61
C MET A 424 28.74 -34.82 35.60
N GLU A 425 28.00 -35.12 34.53
CA GLU A 425 27.36 -36.42 34.31
C GLU A 425 28.39 -37.53 34.09
N GLU A 426 29.44 -37.29 33.29
CA GLU A 426 30.57 -38.20 33.09
C GLU A 426 31.23 -38.56 34.44
N LYS A 427 31.61 -37.56 35.24
CA LYS A 427 32.17 -37.77 36.59
C LYS A 427 31.21 -38.53 37.51
N LEU A 428 29.91 -38.25 37.44
CA LEU A 428 28.90 -38.96 38.22
C LEU A 428 28.76 -40.42 37.78
N GLN A 429 28.95 -40.72 36.49
CA GLN A 429 29.01 -42.09 35.97
C GLN A 429 30.28 -42.80 36.44
N GLU A 430 31.46 -42.15 36.35
CA GLU A 430 32.74 -42.68 36.87
C GLU A 430 32.63 -43.02 38.37
N GLU A 431 32.11 -42.10 39.19
CA GLU A 431 31.83 -42.31 40.62
C GLU A 431 30.87 -43.48 40.88
N ARG A 432 29.87 -43.70 40.03
CA ARG A 432 28.96 -44.85 40.13
C ARG A 432 29.67 -46.16 39.80
N MET A 433 30.47 -46.18 38.74
CA MET A 433 31.23 -47.36 38.32
C MET A 433 32.27 -47.77 39.37
N GLU A 434 32.99 -46.81 39.97
CA GLU A 434 33.95 -47.11 41.05
C GLU A 434 33.24 -47.56 42.33
N ARG A 435 32.05 -47.03 42.67
CA ARG A 435 31.24 -47.54 43.78
C ARG A 435 30.78 -48.98 43.56
N GLU A 436 30.26 -49.30 42.37
CA GLU A 436 29.84 -50.66 42.02
C GLU A 436 31.02 -51.64 42.06
N LYS A 437 32.17 -51.23 41.54
CA LYS A 437 33.43 -52.00 41.59
C LYS A 437 33.87 -52.27 43.03
N VAL A 438 33.88 -51.27 43.90
CA VAL A 438 34.21 -51.43 45.34
C VAL A 438 33.17 -52.32 46.04
N GLU A 439 31.89 -52.22 45.69
CA GLU A 439 30.84 -53.10 46.24
C GLU A 439 31.05 -54.57 45.82
N VAL A 440 31.43 -54.82 44.57
CA VAL A 440 31.79 -56.16 44.07
C VAL A 440 33.06 -56.70 44.73
N GLU A 441 34.09 -55.88 44.92
CA GLU A 441 35.31 -56.27 45.64
C GLU A 441 35.03 -56.61 47.10
N LEU A 442 34.24 -55.79 47.80
CA LEU A 442 33.78 -56.05 49.17
C LEU A 442 32.91 -57.32 49.25
N GLY A 443 32.10 -57.60 48.22
CA GLY A 443 31.35 -58.85 48.09
C GLY A 443 32.28 -60.08 48.02
N ARG A 444 33.30 -60.02 47.17
CA ARG A 444 34.33 -61.09 47.06
C ARG A 444 35.09 -61.28 48.36
N GLU A 445 35.48 -60.20 49.04
CA GLU A 445 36.18 -60.28 50.32
C GLU A 445 35.30 -60.89 51.42
N LYS A 446 34.01 -60.53 51.49
CA LYS A 446 33.03 -61.18 52.38
C LYS A 446 32.87 -62.66 52.09
N ASP A 447 32.90 -63.06 50.81
CA ASP A 447 32.85 -64.46 50.40
C ASP A 447 34.11 -65.24 50.83
N CYS A 448 35.31 -64.67 50.61
CA CYS A 448 36.57 -65.25 51.08
C CYS A 448 36.60 -65.39 52.62
N ASN A 449 36.23 -64.33 53.35
CA ASN A 449 36.12 -64.36 54.82
C ASN A 449 35.13 -65.43 55.30
N ARG A 450 33.99 -65.61 54.61
CA ARG A 450 33.03 -66.67 54.94
C ARG A 450 33.59 -68.08 54.74
N VAL A 451 34.40 -68.29 53.69
CA VAL A 451 35.08 -69.57 53.46
C VAL A 451 36.12 -69.83 54.56
N GLN A 452 36.98 -68.86 54.87
CA GLN A 452 38.00 -68.97 55.92
C GLN A 452 37.39 -69.20 57.32
N LEU A 453 36.32 -68.48 57.67
CA LEU A 453 35.57 -68.75 58.90
C LEU A 453 34.99 -70.16 58.90
N GLY A 454 34.46 -70.63 57.77
CA GLY A 454 34.01 -72.01 57.61
C GLY A 454 35.12 -73.06 57.74
N GLU A 455 36.35 -72.75 57.32
CA GLU A 455 37.54 -73.58 57.47
C GLU A 455 38.00 -73.63 58.93
N THR A 456 38.25 -72.49 59.57
CA THR A 456 38.60 -72.42 61.00
C THR A 456 37.54 -73.05 61.91
N CYS A 457 36.25 -72.94 61.57
CA CYS A 457 35.19 -73.64 62.30
C CYS A 457 35.27 -75.17 62.13
N ARG A 458 35.62 -75.66 60.94
CA ARG A 458 35.88 -77.10 60.69
C ARG A 458 37.11 -77.57 61.46
N GLU A 459 38.21 -76.84 61.41
CA GLU A 459 39.43 -77.13 62.18
C GLU A 459 39.16 -77.13 63.69
N LEU A 460 38.41 -76.15 64.22
CA LEU A 460 38.00 -76.12 65.62
C LEU A 460 37.11 -77.31 65.99
N GLN A 461 36.20 -77.75 65.10
CA GLN A 461 35.40 -78.94 65.32
C GLN A 461 36.26 -80.22 65.32
N GLU A 462 37.24 -80.33 64.42
CA GLU A 462 38.19 -81.45 64.37
C GLU A 462 39.12 -81.48 65.58
N LEU A 463 39.62 -80.32 66.03
CA LEU A 463 40.41 -80.19 67.26
C LEU A 463 39.56 -80.53 68.49
N LYS A 464 38.31 -80.07 68.56
CA LYS A 464 37.36 -80.43 69.64
C LYS A 464 37.01 -81.92 69.62
N ALA A 465 36.86 -82.54 68.46
CA ALA A 465 36.68 -83.99 68.32
C ALA A 465 37.95 -84.77 68.68
N SER A 466 39.14 -84.20 68.44
CA SER A 466 40.44 -84.78 68.83
C SER A 466 40.68 -84.68 70.33
N LEU A 467 40.29 -83.56 70.95
CA LEU A 467 40.27 -83.38 72.39
C LEU A 467 39.30 -84.38 73.03
N ARG A 468 38.04 -84.46 72.56
CA ARG A 468 37.07 -85.46 73.01
C ARG A 468 37.56 -86.91 72.87
N ARG A 469 38.31 -87.24 71.83
CA ARG A 469 38.95 -88.55 71.69
C ARG A 469 40.06 -88.77 72.73
N ARG A 470 40.87 -87.75 73.05
CA ARG A 470 41.85 -87.81 74.15
C ARG A 470 41.19 -87.89 75.52
N GLU A 471 40.11 -87.13 75.75
CA GLU A 471 39.29 -87.18 76.95
C GLU A 471 38.68 -88.57 77.10
N ALA A 472 38.01 -89.12 76.08
CA ALA A 472 37.49 -90.49 76.11
C ALA A 472 38.57 -91.57 76.33
N VAL A 473 39.80 -91.38 75.84
CA VAL A 473 40.95 -92.28 76.11
C VAL A 473 41.49 -92.09 77.53
N ALA A 474 41.42 -90.88 78.09
CA ALA A 474 41.73 -90.63 79.50
C ALA A 474 40.65 -91.23 80.41
N ASP A 475 39.37 -91.00 80.12
CA ASP A 475 38.23 -91.58 80.83
C ASP A 475 38.23 -93.11 80.73
N ALA A 476 38.59 -93.69 79.58
CA ALA A 476 38.79 -95.14 79.47
C ALA A 476 39.97 -95.67 80.32
N LYS A 477 40.98 -94.82 80.61
CA LYS A 477 42.04 -95.11 81.59
C LYS A 477 41.56 -94.97 83.04
N TRP A 478 40.64 -94.04 83.33
CA TRP A 478 40.05 -93.86 84.66
C TRP A 478 38.89 -94.85 84.95
N SER A 479 38.22 -95.37 83.92
CA SER A 479 37.06 -96.28 84.02
C SER A 479 37.40 -97.74 84.34
N ALA A 480 38.64 -98.03 84.77
CA ALA A 480 39.01 -99.31 85.37
C ALA A 480 38.60 -99.41 86.86
N ALA A 481 38.05 -98.33 87.44
CA ALA A 481 37.39 -98.33 88.75
C ALA A 481 35.91 -97.94 88.59
N VAL A 482 35.04 -98.95 88.71
CA VAL A 482 33.56 -98.92 88.68
C VAL A 482 33.03 -97.93 89.75
N PHE A 483 32.24 -96.89 89.42
CA PHE A 483 30.75 -96.86 89.30
C PHE A 483 30.02 -97.35 90.59
N THR A 484 28.85 -96.89 91.06
CA THR A 484 27.71 -96.04 90.60
C THR A 484 26.84 -95.71 91.88
N PRO A 485 25.57 -95.23 91.85
CA PRO A 485 25.03 -93.92 91.43
C PRO A 485 24.05 -93.30 92.48
N THR A 486 23.28 -92.24 92.15
CA THR A 486 21.78 -92.24 92.01
C THR A 486 21.12 -90.86 92.26
N SER A 487 20.47 -90.29 91.22
CA SER A 487 19.31 -89.33 91.20
C SER A 487 19.32 -88.01 92.02
N LEU A 488 18.63 -86.92 91.63
CA LEU A 488 18.02 -86.44 90.37
C LEU A 488 17.80 -84.91 90.53
N HIS A 489 18.19 -84.13 89.52
CA HIS A 489 17.97 -82.68 89.32
C HIS A 489 16.92 -82.52 88.17
N ASP A 490 16.24 -81.40 87.88
CA ASP A 490 15.97 -80.11 88.55
C ASP A 490 14.82 -79.42 87.77
N SER A 491 14.18 -78.37 88.34
CA SER A 491 13.39 -77.31 87.65
C SER A 491 12.62 -76.50 88.69
N PRO A 492 12.69 -75.14 88.72
CA PRO A 492 11.74 -74.35 87.92
C PRO A 492 12.15 -72.90 87.52
N LEU A 493 11.44 -72.29 86.53
CA LEU A 493 11.11 -70.83 86.40
C LEU A 493 12.28 -69.80 86.32
N SER A 494 12.15 -68.49 86.06
CA SER A 494 11.27 -67.65 85.18
C SER A 494 12.01 -66.30 84.93
N ASP A 495 11.51 -65.48 83.98
CA ASP A 495 11.63 -64.01 83.87
C ASP A 495 12.99 -63.25 83.80
N SER A 496 13.24 -62.69 82.60
CA SER A 496 13.05 -61.29 82.16
C SER A 496 13.57 -60.06 82.95
N GLU A 497 13.96 -59.04 82.14
CA GLU A 497 14.24 -57.60 82.43
C GLU A 497 15.43 -57.30 83.38
N ASP A 498 16.13 -56.17 83.36
CA ASP A 498 16.54 -55.08 82.45
C ASP A 498 17.36 -54.11 83.37
N GLU A 499 18.27 -53.28 82.86
CA GLU A 499 18.75 -52.01 83.45
C GLU A 499 20.11 -51.57 82.84
N ASN A 500 20.14 -50.28 82.51
CA ASN A 500 21.29 -49.49 82.04
C ASN A 500 21.76 -48.58 83.19
N PRO A 501 23.05 -48.21 83.30
CA PRO A 501 23.30 -46.75 83.20
C PRO A 501 24.62 -46.29 82.52
N GLU A 502 24.48 -45.12 81.90
CA GLU A 502 25.45 -44.06 81.55
C GLU A 502 26.97 -44.24 81.77
N ALA A 503 27.78 -43.92 80.74
CA ALA A 503 28.33 -42.55 80.57
C ALA A 503 29.30 -42.41 79.37
N LEU A 504 29.62 -41.15 79.00
CA LEU A 504 30.67 -40.66 78.07
C LEU A 504 30.33 -40.53 76.56
N GLN A 505 29.71 -39.41 76.19
CA GLN A 505 29.98 -38.67 74.93
C GLN A 505 31.29 -37.86 75.09
N PRO A 506 32.08 -37.52 74.03
CA PRO A 506 31.75 -36.45 73.05
C PRO A 506 32.43 -36.65 71.66
N PRO A 507 32.51 -35.66 70.73
CA PRO A 507 31.82 -34.36 70.64
C PRO A 507 31.03 -34.12 69.33
N ARG A 508 30.03 -33.23 69.41
CA ARG A 508 29.56 -32.41 68.28
C ARG A 508 30.57 -31.29 68.00
N GLN A 509 30.79 -30.90 66.75
CA GLN A 509 31.46 -29.64 66.41
C GLN A 509 30.44 -28.49 66.18
N PRO A 510 30.79 -27.23 66.49
CA PRO A 510 29.86 -26.09 66.53
C PRO A 510 29.83 -25.25 65.23
N PRO A 511 28.83 -24.35 65.07
CA PRO A 511 28.78 -23.35 64.00
C PRO A 511 29.31 -21.96 64.44
N ARG A 512 29.87 -21.16 63.50
CA ARG A 512 29.74 -19.67 63.39
C ARG A 512 30.62 -19.00 62.30
N GLN A 513 29.98 -18.61 61.19
CA GLN A 513 29.99 -17.34 60.37
C GLN A 513 31.30 -16.47 60.17
N PRO A 514 31.28 -15.34 59.41
CA PRO A 514 31.69 -15.21 57.99
C PRO A 514 32.83 -14.15 57.79
N PRO A 515 33.20 -13.60 56.58
CA PRO A 515 32.40 -12.67 55.73
C PRO A 515 32.60 -12.81 54.17
N LEU A 516 31.56 -12.75 53.32
CA LEU A 516 30.89 -11.59 52.63
C LEU A 516 31.28 -11.32 51.15
N SER A 517 30.24 -10.97 50.37
CA SER A 517 30.15 -10.50 48.96
C SER A 517 30.17 -11.58 47.85
N SER A 518 29.28 -11.58 46.85
CA SER A 518 28.02 -10.81 46.65
C SER A 518 27.13 -11.43 45.54
N ARG A 519 25.80 -11.49 45.78
CA ARG A 519 24.60 -11.43 44.86
C ARG A 519 24.78 -11.48 43.30
N PRO A 520 23.73 -11.85 42.50
CA PRO A 520 22.69 -12.91 42.66
C PRO A 520 22.19 -13.56 41.32
N LEU A 521 21.09 -14.35 41.39
CA LEU A 521 20.13 -14.75 40.31
C LEU A 521 20.50 -15.86 39.29
N ALA A 522 19.75 -16.97 39.28
CA ALA A 522 18.72 -17.27 38.25
C ALA A 522 18.01 -18.63 38.50
N HIS A 523 16.81 -18.81 37.92
CA HIS A 523 15.94 -19.98 38.08
C HIS A 523 16.42 -21.25 37.35
N TYR A 524 16.02 -22.41 37.87
CA TYR A 524 16.11 -23.71 37.21
C TYR A 524 15.12 -23.84 36.04
N SER A 525 15.61 -24.28 34.88
CA SER A 525 14.80 -24.87 33.80
C SER A 525 15.07 -26.37 33.74
N LEU A 526 14.01 -27.17 33.59
CA LEU A 526 14.10 -28.59 33.27
C LEU A 526 13.75 -28.79 31.79
N CYS A 527 14.69 -29.31 30.99
CA CYS A 527 14.44 -30.04 29.74
C CYS A 527 15.75 -30.52 29.10
N ASP A 528 15.93 -31.84 28.97
CA ASP A 528 16.36 -32.58 27.76
C ASP A 528 16.41 -34.11 28.07
N PRO A 529 16.73 -35.06 27.13
CA PRO A 529 17.19 -34.90 25.74
C PRO A 529 16.53 -35.73 24.61
N GLN A 530 16.72 -35.23 23.38
CA GLN A 530 16.90 -35.93 22.07
C GLN A 530 15.74 -36.76 21.44
N ALA A 531 15.44 -36.65 20.14
CA ALA A 531 16.38 -36.68 19.01
C ALA A 531 15.92 -35.96 17.71
N GLN A 532 16.89 -35.66 16.84
CA GLN A 532 16.83 -35.19 15.44
C GLN A 532 17.36 -36.31 14.50
N PRO A 533 17.31 -36.25 13.13
CA PRO A 533 17.23 -35.11 12.20
C PRO A 533 16.05 -35.25 11.17
N ASP A 534 15.85 -34.45 10.10
CA ASP A 534 16.76 -33.63 9.28
C ASP A 534 16.04 -32.47 8.53
N SER A 535 16.80 -31.43 8.21
CA SER A 535 16.66 -30.39 7.16
C SER A 535 15.34 -30.19 6.37
N LEU A 536 14.79 -28.96 6.37
CA LEU A 536 14.58 -28.12 5.16
C LEU A 536 13.98 -26.71 5.46
N LEU A 537 14.19 -25.76 4.54
CA LEU A 537 13.96 -24.31 4.70
C LEU A 537 12.48 -23.87 4.53
N PRO A 538 12.04 -22.76 5.17
CA PRO A 538 10.74 -22.15 4.88
C PRO A 538 10.79 -21.37 3.55
N CYS A 539 10.15 -21.89 2.52
CA CYS A 539 10.03 -21.24 1.21
C CYS A 539 9.15 -19.97 1.26
N THR A 540 9.62 -18.89 0.64
CA THR A 540 8.78 -17.77 0.22
C THR A 540 7.76 -18.21 -0.85
N PRO A 541 6.53 -17.66 -0.87
CA PRO A 541 5.53 -18.03 -1.86
C PRO A 541 5.92 -17.57 -3.28
N PRO A 542 5.61 -18.34 -4.34
CA PRO A 542 5.94 -17.97 -5.71
C PRO A 542 4.99 -16.90 -6.28
N SER A 543 5.52 -16.10 -7.21
CA SER A 543 4.74 -15.16 -8.02
C SER A 543 3.84 -15.88 -9.03
N SER A 544 2.60 -15.43 -9.19
CA SER A 544 1.68 -15.93 -10.23
C SER A 544 2.18 -15.59 -11.65
N PRO A 545 1.84 -16.39 -12.68
CA PRO A 545 2.58 -16.40 -13.94
C PRO A 545 2.25 -15.25 -14.88
N ARG A 546 3.22 -14.92 -15.75
CA ARG A 546 3.03 -14.02 -16.89
C ARG A 546 2.33 -14.74 -18.03
N ASP A 547 1.31 -14.11 -18.59
CA ASP A 547 0.89 -14.40 -19.96
C ASP A 547 1.94 -13.92 -20.98
N MET A 548 2.33 -14.82 -21.87
CA MET A 548 2.65 -14.49 -23.25
C MET A 548 1.65 -15.29 -24.10
N SER A 549 0.87 -14.70 -25.01
CA SER A 549 1.36 -13.84 -26.08
C SER A 549 0.22 -13.29 -26.95
N ARG A 550 0.32 -12.01 -27.38
CA ARG A 550 -0.06 -11.61 -28.75
C ARG A 550 0.44 -10.21 -29.16
N SER A 551 1.11 -10.18 -30.31
CA SER A 551 1.17 -9.10 -31.32
C SER A 551 1.45 -7.64 -30.92
N LEU A 552 2.69 -7.21 -31.20
CA LEU A 552 3.03 -6.10 -32.12
C LEU A 552 2.25 -4.77 -32.01
N SER A 553 2.86 -3.73 -31.44
CA SER A 553 2.99 -2.43 -32.14
C SER A 553 4.09 -1.52 -31.54
N ARG A 554 4.70 -0.71 -32.41
CA ARG A 554 5.73 0.33 -32.15
C ARG A 554 5.34 1.31 -31.04
N GLY A 555 6.34 1.84 -30.33
CA GLY A 555 6.15 3.04 -29.48
C GLY A 555 7.30 3.39 -28.54
N GLY A 556 8.54 3.53 -29.04
CA GLY A 556 9.65 4.01 -28.20
C GLY A 556 9.55 5.52 -27.95
N VAL A 557 9.16 5.93 -26.74
CA VAL A 557 9.18 7.34 -26.32
C VAL A 557 10.53 7.65 -25.66
N VAL A 558 11.28 8.55 -26.30
CA VAL A 558 12.55 9.06 -25.76
C VAL A 558 12.25 10.10 -24.67
N ILE A 559 12.72 9.86 -23.45
CA ILE A 559 12.66 10.85 -22.37
C ILE A 559 13.77 11.88 -22.62
N SER A 560 13.41 13.02 -23.20
CA SER A 560 14.30 14.16 -23.34
C SER A 560 14.51 14.85 -22.00
N GLN A 561 15.77 14.97 -21.57
CA GLN A 561 16.14 15.87 -20.46
C GLN A 561 16.07 17.34 -20.93
N PRO A 562 15.59 18.28 -20.10
CA PRO A 562 15.68 19.71 -20.42
C PRO A 562 17.13 20.21 -20.27
N ALA A 563 17.64 20.88 -21.29
CA ALA A 563 18.91 21.60 -21.23
C ALA A 563 18.79 22.89 -20.38
N PRO A 564 19.85 23.34 -19.69
CA PRO A 564 19.81 24.56 -18.89
C PRO A 564 19.82 25.81 -19.78
N LEU A 565 18.81 26.67 -19.63
CA LEU A 565 18.79 27.99 -20.27
C LEU A 565 19.40 29.07 -19.36
N LEU A 566 20.12 29.99 -20.00
CA LEU A 566 20.95 31.01 -19.39
C LEU A 566 20.12 32.14 -18.73
N LEU A 567 20.73 32.79 -17.73
CA LEU A 567 20.20 33.99 -17.07
C LEU A 567 19.87 35.12 -18.05
N PRO A 568 18.81 35.92 -17.81
CA PRO A 568 18.62 37.18 -18.51
C PRO A 568 19.70 38.18 -18.12
N ARG A 569 20.31 38.84 -19.11
CA ARG A 569 21.18 39.99 -18.90
C ARG A 569 20.34 41.16 -18.40
N GLN A 570 20.74 41.79 -17.29
CA GLN A 570 20.22 43.11 -16.92
C GLN A 570 20.74 44.15 -17.92
N SER A 571 19.85 44.88 -18.57
CA SER A 571 20.19 46.13 -19.26
C SER A 571 19.95 47.29 -18.29
N GLY A 572 21.02 47.72 -17.62
CA GLY A 572 21.01 49.02 -16.95
C GLY A 572 20.87 50.12 -18.01
N GLY A 573 19.94 51.05 -17.79
CA GLY A 573 19.90 52.28 -18.56
C GLY A 573 20.82 53.30 -17.90
N ASP A 574 21.70 53.90 -18.69
CA ASP A 574 22.32 55.18 -18.35
C ASP A 574 22.00 56.18 -19.47
N THR A 575 21.41 57.30 -19.05
CA THR A 575 21.07 58.43 -19.91
C THR A 575 22.31 59.27 -20.19
N LEU A 576 22.62 59.54 -21.46
CA LEU A 576 23.35 60.73 -21.85
C LEU A 576 22.70 61.39 -23.07
N THR A 577 22.28 62.63 -22.87
CA THR A 577 21.85 63.59 -23.88
C THR A 577 23.00 64.01 -24.79
N HIS A 578 22.74 64.37 -26.05
CA HIS A 578 23.13 65.66 -26.64
C HIS A 578 22.52 65.86 -28.04
N SER A 579 22.29 67.12 -28.41
CA SER A 579 21.59 67.57 -29.62
C SER A 579 22.48 67.72 -30.85
N SER A 580 21.88 67.58 -32.03
CA SER A 580 22.12 68.32 -33.29
C SER A 580 21.06 67.80 -34.28
N GLU A 581 20.19 68.58 -34.93
CA GLU A 581 20.30 69.93 -35.50
C GLU A 581 21.40 70.04 -36.56
N SER A 582 20.99 69.86 -37.82
CA SER A 582 21.55 70.46 -39.04
C SER A 582 20.54 70.28 -40.19
N GLU A 583 20.27 71.36 -40.91
CA GLU A 583 19.61 71.38 -42.22
C GLU A 583 20.62 70.98 -43.33
N GLU A 584 20.18 70.18 -44.31
CA GLU A 584 20.33 70.40 -45.76
C GLU A 584 19.45 69.40 -46.55
#